data_AF-A0A496P4W6-F1
#
_entry.id   AF-A0A496P4W6-F1
#
_cell.length_a   1.000
_cell.length_b   1.000
_cell.length_c   1.000
_cell.angle_alpha   90.00
_cell.angle_beta   90.00
_cell.angle_gamma   90.00
#
_symmetry.space_group_name_H-M   'P 1'
#
loop_
_entity.id
_entity.type
_entity.pdbx_description
1 polymer ?
#
loop_
_entity_poly.entity_id
_entity_poly.type
_entity_poly.pdbx_seq_one_letter_code
_entity_poly.pdbx_strand_id
1 'polypeptide(L)'
;MDVNTAVINFHKFLINSYEILKNIENNEKFEEIQNDFYQTNWELLVESIVCTSGKEYLSEYGQGADCNPQSSRVSFPDKKANTKIICKKSNQNIEIKDIISGNSIEVENYYFNSFMDINDDDIKNSGAYRYIKLEHNIFDEYVIIEFANIIFCKIEC
;
A
#
# COMPACT_ATOMS: atom_id res chain seq x y z
N MET A 1 10.55 9.96 -12.39
CA MET A 1 9.11 9.67 -12.23
C MET A 1 8.74 10.15 -10.83
N ASP A 2 7.65 10.89 -10.66
CA ASP A 2 7.23 11.37 -9.33
C ASP A 2 6.58 10.25 -8.50
N VAL A 3 6.49 10.48 -7.17
CA VAL A 3 5.96 9.51 -6.20
C VAL A 3 4.55 9.05 -6.57
N ASN A 4 3.68 10.00 -6.94
CA ASN A 4 2.30 9.71 -7.28
C ASN A 4 2.20 8.78 -8.49
N THR A 5 3.00 9.02 -9.52
CA THR A 5 3.06 8.18 -10.71
C THR A 5 3.57 6.78 -10.41
N ALA A 6 4.61 6.65 -9.56
CA ALA A 6 5.15 5.34 -9.17
C ALA A 6 4.09 4.50 -8.43
N VAL A 7 3.41 5.09 -7.46
CA VAL A 7 2.37 4.41 -6.67
C VAL A 7 1.15 4.05 -7.52
N ILE A 8 0.70 4.93 -8.44
CA ILE A 8 -0.37 4.63 -9.39
C ILE A 8 0.00 3.48 -10.34
N ASN A 9 1.25 3.42 -10.80
CA ASN A 9 1.70 2.33 -11.66
C ASN A 9 1.79 1.01 -10.90
N PHE A 10 2.18 1.05 -9.62
CA PHE A 10 2.13 -0.11 -8.75
C PHE A 10 0.69 -0.61 -8.55
N HIS A 11 -0.28 0.29 -8.34
CA HIS A 11 -1.70 -0.07 -8.28
C HIS A 11 -2.19 -0.81 -9.54
N LYS A 12 -1.85 -0.28 -10.73
CA LYS A 12 -2.16 -0.95 -12.00
C LYS A 12 -1.49 -2.32 -12.10
N PHE A 13 -0.26 -2.44 -11.62
CA PHE A 13 0.45 -3.73 -11.55
C PHE A 13 -0.28 -4.72 -10.65
N LEU A 14 -0.76 -4.30 -9.47
CA LEU A 14 -1.55 -5.16 -8.58
C LEU A 14 -2.82 -5.68 -9.27
N ILE A 15 -3.58 -4.78 -9.91
CA ILE A 15 -4.78 -5.16 -10.69
C ILE A 15 -4.44 -6.18 -11.76
N ASN A 16 -3.38 -5.95 -12.54
CA ASN A 16 -2.99 -6.86 -13.62
C ASN A 16 -2.46 -8.21 -13.10
N SER A 17 -1.91 -8.24 -11.89
CA SER A 17 -1.38 -9.44 -11.26
C SER A 17 -2.46 -10.24 -10.51
N TYR A 18 -3.63 -9.65 -10.29
CA TYR A 18 -4.71 -10.23 -9.50
C TYR A 18 -5.13 -11.61 -10.03
N GLU A 19 -5.37 -11.74 -11.34
CA GLU A 19 -5.77 -13.03 -11.94
C GLU A 19 -4.71 -14.11 -11.78
N ILE A 20 -3.41 -13.74 -11.83
CA ILE A 20 -2.31 -14.69 -11.63
C ILE A 20 -2.32 -15.22 -10.20
N LEU A 21 -2.49 -14.31 -9.22
CA LEU A 21 -2.55 -14.68 -7.81
C LEU A 21 -3.82 -15.47 -7.48
N LYS A 22 -4.94 -15.10 -8.07
CA LYS A 22 -6.22 -15.81 -7.90
C LYS A 22 -6.13 -17.28 -8.32
N ASN A 23 -5.35 -17.59 -9.36
CA ASN A 23 -5.14 -18.99 -9.78
C ASN A 23 -4.48 -19.87 -8.73
N ILE A 24 -3.82 -19.27 -7.73
CA ILE A 24 -3.16 -19.97 -6.63
C ILE A 24 -3.80 -19.68 -5.27
N GLU A 25 -5.02 -19.11 -5.23
CA GLU A 25 -5.73 -18.73 -4.00
C GLU A 25 -5.96 -19.90 -3.03
N ASN A 26 -6.07 -21.13 -3.57
CA ASN A 26 -6.27 -22.35 -2.78
C ASN A 26 -4.96 -22.93 -2.22
N ASN A 27 -3.82 -22.30 -2.44
CA ASN A 27 -2.55 -22.72 -1.86
C ASN A 27 -2.55 -22.43 -0.35
N GLU A 28 -2.11 -23.39 0.47
CA GLU A 28 -2.03 -23.21 1.93
C GLU A 28 -1.13 -22.05 2.35
N LYS A 29 -0.17 -21.67 1.50
CA LYS A 29 0.74 -20.53 1.70
C LYS A 29 0.36 -19.31 0.86
N PHE A 30 -0.88 -19.23 0.38
CA PHE A 30 -1.29 -18.17 -0.53
C PHE A 30 -1.00 -16.78 0.03
N GLU A 31 -1.34 -16.53 1.30
CA GLU A 31 -1.11 -15.23 1.95
C GLU A 31 0.38 -14.87 2.02
N GLU A 32 1.25 -15.81 2.42
CA GLU A 32 2.71 -15.63 2.44
C GLU A 32 3.24 -15.29 1.03
N ILE A 33 2.84 -16.08 0.03
CA ILE A 33 3.26 -15.90 -1.37
C ILE A 33 2.80 -14.54 -1.89
N GLN A 34 1.57 -14.15 -1.58
CA GLN A 34 0.98 -12.89 -1.99
C GLN A 34 1.72 -11.69 -1.38
N ASN A 35 1.99 -11.75 -0.07
CA ASN A 35 2.71 -10.73 0.66
C ASN A 35 4.17 -10.58 0.16
N ASP A 36 4.88 -11.68 -0.02
CA ASP A 36 6.23 -11.70 -0.61
C ASP A 36 6.25 -11.09 -2.01
N PHE A 37 5.26 -11.45 -2.83
CA PHE A 37 5.12 -10.94 -4.19
C PHE A 37 4.87 -9.43 -4.20
N TYR A 38 3.97 -8.93 -3.37
CA TYR A 38 3.70 -7.49 -3.28
C TYR A 38 4.87 -6.72 -2.73
N GLN A 39 5.49 -7.19 -1.64
CA GLN A 39 6.65 -6.51 -1.06
C GLN A 39 7.82 -6.44 -2.04
N THR A 40 8.14 -7.55 -2.72
CA THR A 40 9.23 -7.56 -3.71
C THR A 40 8.96 -6.55 -4.82
N ASN A 41 7.72 -6.51 -5.33
CA ASN A 41 7.36 -5.59 -6.41
C ASN A 41 7.21 -4.14 -5.92
N TRP A 42 6.87 -3.90 -4.66
CA TRP A 42 6.88 -2.57 -4.06
C TRP A 42 8.30 -2.00 -4.01
N GLU A 43 9.26 -2.81 -3.57
CA GLU A 43 10.67 -2.43 -3.54
C GLU A 43 11.19 -2.14 -4.97
N LEU A 44 10.81 -2.97 -5.94
CA LEU A 44 11.26 -2.83 -7.32
C LEU A 44 10.59 -1.68 -8.08
N LEU A 45 9.28 -1.50 -7.93
CA LEU A 45 8.48 -0.60 -8.78
C LEU A 45 8.23 0.77 -8.13
N VAL A 46 8.36 0.87 -6.80
CA VAL A 46 8.11 2.12 -6.08
C VAL A 46 9.37 2.60 -5.37
N GLU A 47 9.93 1.81 -4.46
CA GLU A 47 11.12 2.24 -3.68
C GLU A 47 12.29 2.60 -4.59
N SER A 48 12.61 1.76 -5.57
CA SER A 48 13.73 2.02 -6.51
C SER A 48 13.60 3.34 -7.28
N ILE A 49 12.38 3.86 -7.42
CA ILE A 49 12.07 5.08 -8.16
C ILE A 49 12.07 6.30 -7.24
N VAL A 50 11.50 6.16 -6.03
CA VAL A 50 11.24 7.30 -5.14
C VAL A 50 12.32 7.52 -4.08
N CYS A 51 13.12 6.49 -3.80
CA CYS A 51 14.20 6.54 -2.81
C CYS A 51 15.57 6.71 -3.45
N THR A 52 16.41 7.46 -2.74
CA THR A 52 17.82 7.60 -3.05
C THR A 52 18.55 6.32 -2.65
N SER A 53 19.04 5.58 -3.65
CA SER A 53 19.71 4.30 -3.46
C SER A 53 20.82 4.37 -2.40
N GLY A 54 20.79 3.42 -1.47
CA GLY A 54 21.76 3.30 -0.37
C GLY A 54 21.58 4.30 0.78
N LYS A 55 20.59 5.20 0.69
CA LYS A 55 20.32 6.21 1.73
C LYS A 55 18.89 6.14 2.26
N GLU A 56 17.92 5.97 1.38
CA GLU A 56 16.51 5.96 1.71
C GLU A 56 15.91 4.58 1.46
N TYR A 57 15.01 4.18 2.35
CA TYR A 57 14.29 2.91 2.33
C TYR A 57 12.85 3.21 2.74
N LEU A 58 11.86 2.84 1.91
CA LEU A 58 10.45 3.04 2.22
C LEU A 58 10.00 2.05 3.29
N SER A 59 8.99 2.40 4.05
CA SER A 59 8.25 1.40 4.85
C SER A 59 7.71 0.28 3.95
N GLU A 60 7.61 -0.89 4.55
CA GLU A 60 7.11 -2.10 3.93
C GLU A 60 5.67 -1.91 3.45
N TYR A 61 5.32 -2.61 2.37
CA TYR A 61 3.97 -2.60 1.83
C TYR A 61 3.12 -3.63 2.57
N GLY A 62 2.02 -3.19 3.19
CA GLY A 62 1.13 -4.09 3.93
C GLY A 62 1.84 -4.76 5.10
N GLN A 63 1.97 -6.09 5.05
CA GLN A 63 2.68 -6.89 6.05
C GLN A 63 4.17 -7.10 5.70
N GLY A 64 4.61 -6.65 4.53
CA GLY A 64 5.92 -6.96 3.97
C GLY A 64 6.07 -8.44 3.61
N ALA A 65 7.31 -8.90 3.45
CA ALA A 65 7.64 -10.27 3.10
C ALA A 65 7.94 -11.13 4.35
N ASP A 66 7.72 -12.44 4.28
CA ASP A 66 8.16 -13.41 5.30
C ASP A 66 9.19 -14.40 4.73
N CYS A 67 9.89 -13.98 3.68
CA CYS A 67 10.99 -14.77 3.10
C CYS A 67 12.31 -14.63 3.87
N ASN A 68 12.40 -13.67 4.79
CA ASN A 68 13.57 -13.40 5.63
C ASN A 68 13.15 -13.39 7.12
N PRO A 69 13.64 -14.32 7.97
CA PRO A 69 13.21 -14.44 9.37
C PRO A 69 13.45 -13.20 10.26
N GLN A 70 14.29 -12.27 9.80
CA GLN A 70 14.69 -11.09 10.55
C GLN A 70 14.18 -9.78 9.91
N SER A 71 13.47 -9.86 8.79
CA SER A 71 13.15 -8.69 7.99
C SER A 71 11.93 -8.89 7.10
N SER A 72 11.03 -7.92 7.13
CA SER A 72 9.92 -7.83 6.19
C SER A 72 10.30 -7.26 4.82
N ARG A 73 11.59 -6.99 4.59
CA ARG A 73 12.19 -6.56 3.31
C ARG A 73 12.85 -7.72 2.57
N VAL A 74 12.86 -7.63 1.24
CA VAL A 74 13.41 -8.66 0.35
C VAL A 74 14.81 -8.30 -0.12
N SER A 75 15.00 -7.10 -0.67
CA SER A 75 16.25 -6.69 -1.34
C SER A 75 17.34 -6.28 -0.36
N PHE A 76 16.96 -5.70 0.77
CA PHE A 76 17.88 -5.14 1.76
C PHE A 76 17.46 -5.51 3.19
N PRO A 77 17.56 -6.80 3.59
CA PRO A 77 16.99 -7.26 4.85
C PRO A 77 17.62 -6.62 6.10
N ASP A 78 18.86 -6.17 6.02
CA ASP A 78 19.54 -5.51 7.15
C ASP A 78 19.21 -4.01 7.29
N LYS A 79 18.36 -3.46 6.41
CA LYS A 79 18.05 -2.02 6.36
C LYS A 79 16.69 -1.75 6.98
N LYS A 80 16.62 -0.63 7.71
CA LYS A 80 15.37 -0.13 8.29
C LYS A 80 14.80 0.96 7.40
N ALA A 81 13.47 0.96 7.28
CA ALA A 81 12.76 2.06 6.66
C ALA A 81 13.06 3.38 7.38
N ASN A 82 13.28 4.43 6.61
CA ASN A 82 13.47 5.81 7.08
C ASN A 82 12.65 6.82 6.28
N THR A 83 11.79 6.33 5.39
CA THR A 83 10.87 7.13 4.60
C THR A 83 9.51 6.43 4.53
N LYS A 84 8.45 7.22 4.34
CA LYS A 84 7.07 6.74 4.23
C LYS A 84 6.34 7.41 3.06
N ILE A 85 5.29 6.75 2.59
CA ILE A 85 4.32 7.36 1.68
C ILE A 85 3.12 7.85 2.47
N ILE A 86 2.64 9.05 2.15
CA ILE A 86 1.42 9.63 2.70
C ILE A 86 0.42 9.93 1.60
N CYS A 87 -0.85 9.97 1.97
CA CYS A 87 -1.92 10.46 1.11
C CYS A 87 -2.21 11.92 1.45
N LYS A 88 -2.48 12.73 0.43
CA LYS A 88 -3.04 14.07 0.57
C LYS A 88 -4.29 14.18 -0.28
N LYS A 89 -5.22 15.03 0.13
CA LYS A 89 -6.39 15.36 -0.70
C LYS A 89 -5.93 15.99 -2.01
N SER A 90 -6.47 15.53 -3.13
CA SER A 90 -6.24 16.18 -4.43
C SER A 90 -6.89 17.57 -4.52
N ASN A 91 -7.94 17.79 -3.73
CA ASN A 91 -8.63 19.06 -3.57
C ASN A 91 -9.07 19.23 -2.11
N GLN A 92 -8.73 20.37 -1.50
CA GLN A 92 -8.98 20.67 -0.09
C GLN A 92 -10.48 20.71 0.28
N ASN A 93 -11.36 20.91 -0.70
CA ASN A 93 -12.81 20.96 -0.50
C ASN A 93 -13.48 19.58 -0.49
N ILE A 94 -12.72 18.50 -0.70
CA ILE A 94 -13.25 17.14 -0.72
C ILE A 94 -13.16 16.52 0.68
N GLU A 95 -14.29 16.00 1.13
CA GLU A 95 -14.37 15.18 2.33
C GLU A 95 -13.95 13.74 2.00
N ILE A 96 -13.02 13.20 2.78
CA ILE A 96 -12.60 11.80 2.71
C ILE A 96 -13.14 11.11 3.96
N LYS A 97 -13.78 9.96 3.78
CA LYS A 97 -14.39 9.20 4.86
C LYS A 97 -13.75 7.84 4.98
N ASP A 98 -13.60 7.39 6.21
CA ASP A 98 -13.40 5.97 6.47
C ASP A 98 -14.66 5.22 6.07
N ILE A 99 -14.52 4.22 5.20
CA ILE A 99 -15.65 3.51 4.62
C ILE A 99 -16.28 2.52 5.59
N ILE A 100 -15.57 2.16 6.67
CA ILE A 100 -16.10 1.25 7.70
C ILE A 100 -16.96 2.03 8.70
N SER A 101 -16.43 3.11 9.29
CA SER A 101 -17.15 3.90 10.29
C SER A 101 -18.08 4.96 9.68
N GLY A 102 -17.84 5.36 8.42
CA GLY A 102 -18.52 6.49 7.78
C GLY A 102 -18.07 7.86 8.27
N ASN A 103 -17.09 7.92 9.19
CA ASN A 103 -16.59 9.16 9.75
C ASN A 103 -15.60 9.83 8.79
N SER A 104 -15.60 11.16 8.80
CA SER A 104 -14.65 11.96 8.04
C SER A 104 -13.27 11.88 8.69
N ILE A 105 -12.23 11.76 7.87
CA ILE A 105 -10.85 11.65 8.34
C ILE A 105 -9.98 12.80 7.84
N GLU A 106 -9.00 13.16 8.65
CA GLU A 106 -7.88 14.01 8.27
C GLU A 106 -6.75 13.13 7.75
N VAL A 107 -6.68 12.94 6.43
CA VAL A 107 -5.72 12.03 5.78
C VAL A 107 -4.26 12.34 6.10
N GLU A 108 -3.98 13.59 6.47
CA GLU A 108 -2.66 14.08 6.87
C GLU A 108 -2.13 13.40 8.15
N ASN A 109 -3.02 12.83 8.97
CA ASN A 109 -2.65 12.10 10.19
C ASN A 109 -2.30 10.63 9.93
N TYR A 110 -2.27 10.22 8.66
CA TYR A 110 -2.08 8.81 8.30
C TYR A 110 -0.97 8.60 7.27
N TYR A 111 -0.38 7.42 7.34
CA TYR A 111 0.55 6.88 6.37
C TYR A 111 -0.19 5.91 5.43
N PHE A 112 0.24 5.88 4.17
CA PHE A 112 -0.19 4.85 3.24
C PHE A 112 0.39 3.50 3.68
N ASN A 113 -0.48 2.50 3.86
CA ASN A 113 -0.07 1.14 4.22
C ASN A 113 -0.14 0.20 3.02
N SER A 114 -1.32 0.07 2.40
CA SER A 114 -1.51 -0.80 1.25
C SER A 114 -2.75 -0.43 0.43
N PHE A 115 -2.79 -0.87 -0.82
CA PHE A 115 -4.05 -1.06 -1.53
C PHE A 115 -4.69 -2.37 -1.09
N MET A 116 -6.02 -2.38 -1.01
CA MET A 116 -6.76 -3.56 -0.60
C MET A 116 -8.12 -3.64 -1.29
N ASP A 117 -8.66 -4.86 -1.28
CA ASP A 117 -10.07 -5.10 -1.54
C ASP A 117 -10.80 -5.36 -0.24
N ILE A 118 -12.08 -5.01 -0.22
CA ILE A 118 -13.01 -5.49 0.79
C ILE A 118 -13.84 -6.54 0.09
N ASN A 119 -13.73 -7.79 0.56
CA ASN A 119 -14.58 -8.88 0.12
C ASN A 119 -16.00 -8.58 0.56
N ASP A 120 -16.75 -7.99 -0.35
CA ASP A 120 -18.18 -7.81 -0.23
C ASP A 120 -18.82 -8.74 -1.27
N ASP A 121 -19.45 -9.82 -0.79
CA ASP A 121 -20.13 -10.83 -1.64
C ASP A 121 -21.15 -10.19 -2.60
N ASP A 122 -21.60 -8.97 -2.30
CA ASP A 122 -22.59 -8.20 -3.05
C ASP A 122 -22.03 -7.33 -4.20
N ILE A 123 -20.71 -7.15 -4.32
CA ILE A 123 -20.14 -6.28 -5.37
C ILE A 123 -19.38 -7.10 -6.41
N LYS A 124 -20.15 -7.86 -7.22
CA LYS A 124 -19.67 -8.57 -8.44
C LYS A 124 -18.98 -7.68 -9.50
N ASN A 125 -18.85 -6.38 -9.26
CA ASN A 125 -18.22 -5.39 -10.14
C ASN A 125 -17.27 -4.43 -9.40
N SER A 126 -16.82 -4.73 -8.18
CA SER A 126 -15.80 -3.91 -7.53
C SER A 126 -14.47 -4.19 -8.24
N GLY A 127 -13.87 -3.15 -8.83
CA GLY A 127 -12.55 -3.29 -9.42
C GLY A 127 -11.55 -3.69 -8.33
N ALA A 128 -10.68 -4.65 -8.61
CA ALA A 128 -9.64 -5.07 -7.67
C ALA A 128 -8.82 -3.86 -7.20
N TYR A 129 -8.39 -3.90 -5.95
CA TYR A 129 -7.66 -2.86 -5.22
C TYR A 129 -8.37 -1.50 -5.22
N ARG A 130 -9.70 -1.46 -5.05
CA ARG A 130 -10.45 -0.18 -5.03
C ARG A 130 -10.13 0.68 -3.81
N TYR A 131 -9.71 0.08 -2.71
CA TYR A 131 -9.55 0.76 -1.44
C TYR A 131 -8.09 0.88 -1.03
N ILE A 132 -7.84 1.79 -0.10
CA ILE A 132 -6.54 2.01 0.51
C ILE A 132 -6.68 1.87 2.01
N LYS A 133 -5.83 1.03 2.58
CA LYS A 133 -5.59 0.97 4.01
C LYS A 133 -4.61 2.07 4.40
N LEU A 134 -5.00 2.87 5.37
CA LEU A 134 -4.19 3.91 5.98
C LEU A 134 -3.90 3.57 7.43
N GLU A 135 -2.70 3.88 7.90
CA GLU A 135 -2.23 3.65 9.28
C GLU A 135 -2.02 4.99 9.98
N HIS A 136 -2.60 5.18 11.16
CA HIS A 136 -2.46 6.44 11.87
C HIS A 136 -1.00 6.65 12.31
N ASN A 137 -0.51 7.88 12.21
CA ASN A 137 0.87 8.23 12.50
C ASN A 137 1.29 8.17 14.00
N ILE A 138 0.35 7.96 14.91
CA ILE A 138 0.54 8.06 16.37
C ILE A 138 -0.18 6.91 17.07
N PHE A 139 -1.44 6.68 16.71
CA PHE A 139 -2.27 5.65 17.33
C PHE A 139 -2.18 4.34 16.55
N ASP A 140 -2.38 3.23 17.25
CA ASP A 140 -2.54 1.91 16.64
C ASP A 140 -3.96 1.78 16.05
N GLU A 141 -4.19 2.53 14.97
CA GLU A 141 -5.48 2.65 14.29
C GLU A 141 -5.29 2.57 12.78
N TYR A 142 -6.22 1.87 12.13
CA TYR A 142 -6.32 1.82 10.68
C TYR A 142 -7.66 2.33 10.21
N VAL A 143 -7.64 3.06 9.10
CA VAL A 143 -8.85 3.48 8.38
C VAL A 143 -8.77 3.01 6.94
N ILE A 144 -9.93 2.84 6.31
CA ILE A 144 -9.99 2.42 4.91
C ILE A 144 -10.69 3.50 4.11
N ILE A 145 -10.09 3.92 3.01
CA ILE A 145 -10.67 4.93 2.13
C ILE A 145 -10.78 4.42 0.70
N GLU A 146 -11.68 5.01 -0.07
CA GLU A 146 -11.72 4.77 -1.52
C GLU A 146 -10.48 5.37 -2.20
N PHE A 147 -9.92 4.66 -3.18
CA PHE A 147 -8.84 5.19 -4.01
C PHE A 147 -9.39 6.19 -5.04
N ALA A 148 -9.77 7.36 -4.54
CA ALA A 148 -10.24 8.48 -5.33
C ALA A 148 -9.86 9.79 -4.63
N ASN A 149 -9.64 10.85 -5.41
CA ASN A 149 -9.39 12.21 -4.90
C ASN A 149 -8.20 12.35 -3.93
N ILE A 150 -7.18 11.50 -4.10
CA ILE A 150 -5.94 11.57 -3.34
C ILE A 150 -4.71 11.66 -4.25
N ILE A 151 -3.61 12.17 -3.68
CA ILE A 151 -2.28 12.15 -4.27
C ILE A 151 -1.28 11.57 -3.27
N PHE A 152 -0.25 10.90 -3.77
CA PHE A 152 0.79 10.30 -2.93
C PHE A 152 2.03 11.19 -2.84
N CYS A 153 2.61 11.27 -1.64
CA CYS A 153 3.85 12.01 -1.37
C CYS A 153 4.79 11.17 -0.51
N LYS A 154 6.10 11.30 -0.74
CA LYS A 154 7.13 10.73 0.15
C LYS A 154 7.45 11.71 1.27
N ILE A 155 7.65 11.20 2.47
CA ILE A 155 8.18 11.95 3.62
C ILE A 155 9.35 11.19 4.25
N GLU A 156 10.22 11.90 4.94
CA GLU A 156 11.24 11.34 5.84
C GLU A 156 10.63 11.05 7.21
N CYS A 157 11.16 10.03 7.89
CA CYS A 157 10.74 9.63 9.25
C CYS A 157 11.76 10.02 10.30
#